data_AF-A0A449A623-F1
#
_entry.id   AF-A0A449A623-F1
#
_cell.length_a   1.000
_cell.length_b   1.000
_cell.length_c   1.000
_cell.angle_alpha   90.00
_cell.angle_beta   90.00
_cell.angle_gamma   90.00
#
_symmetry.space_group_name_H-M   'P 1'
#
loop_
_entity.id
_entity.type
_entity.pdbx_description
1 polymer ?
#
loop_
_entity_poly.entity_id
_entity_poly.type
_entity_poly.pdbx_seq_one_letter_code
_entity_poly.pdbx_strand_id
1 'polypeptide(L)' 'MTKNKKNNDYSDKYYIDLYSKYYKFLTQSQRQVFELYFLEGFTISKIADIIVTTRQATYDSLKKAKEKLIKIFEKMEGME' A
#
# COMPACT_ATOMS: atom_id res chain seq x y z
N MET A 1 20.54 -12.02 -12.25
CA MET A 1 20.26 -11.18 -11.08
C MET A 1 18.83 -10.67 -11.15
N THR A 2 17.89 -11.34 -10.51
CA THR A 2 16.52 -10.82 -10.36
C THR A 2 16.10 -11.14 -8.94
N LYS A 3 16.09 -10.10 -8.10
CA LYS A 3 15.82 -10.16 -6.67
C LYS A 3 14.48 -10.86 -6.44
N ASN A 4 14.51 -11.98 -5.73
CA ASN A 4 13.35 -12.69 -5.22
C ASN A 4 12.50 -11.71 -4.41
N LYS A 5 11.37 -11.26 -4.95
CA LYS A 5 10.38 -10.49 -4.21
C LYS A 5 9.74 -11.47 -3.23
N LYS A 6 10.14 -11.42 -1.97
CA LYS A 6 9.44 -12.12 -0.88
C LYS A 6 7.99 -11.66 -0.92
N ASN A 7 7.11 -12.50 -1.44
CA ASN A 7 5.67 -12.30 -1.37
C ASN A 7 5.24 -12.65 0.07
N ASN A 8 5.57 -11.78 1.03
CA ASN A 8 4.91 -11.79 2.32
C ASN A 8 3.54 -11.14 2.10
N ASP A 9 2.55 -11.95 1.72
CA ASP A 9 1.19 -11.48 1.60
C ASP A 9 0.58 -11.44 3.00
N TYR A 10 0.72 -10.29 3.66
CA TYR A 10 0.07 -10.05 4.95
C TYR A 10 -1.45 -9.87 4.74
N SER A 11 -2.23 -10.14 5.78
CA SER A 11 -3.68 -9.97 5.71
C SER A 11 -4.07 -8.50 5.50
N ASP A 12 -5.23 -8.25 4.88
CA ASP A 12 -5.77 -6.90 4.70
C ASP A 12 -5.90 -6.15 6.04
N LYS A 13 -6.33 -6.88 7.09
CA LYS A 13 -6.42 -6.36 8.46
C LYS A 13 -5.06 -5.84 8.97
N TYR A 14 -3.96 -6.54 8.66
CA TYR A 14 -2.63 -6.13 9.06
C TYR A 14 -2.22 -4.82 8.36
N TYR A 15 -2.46 -4.70 7.06
CA TYR A 15 -2.18 -3.46 6.34
C TYR A 15 -3.01 -2.28 6.86
N ILE A 16 -4.29 -2.50 7.18
CA ILE A 16 -5.16 -1.48 7.76
C ILE A 16 -4.65 -1.02 9.13
N ASP A 17 -4.19 -1.94 9.99
CA ASP A 17 -3.59 -1.59 11.28
C ASP A 17 -2.33 -0.73 11.11
N LEU A 18 -1.41 -1.13 10.23
CA LEU A 18 -0.21 -0.34 9.93
C LEU A 18 -0.56 1.03 9.35
N TYR A 19 -1.57 1.10 8.48
CA TYR A 19 -2.04 2.36 7.91
C TYR A 19 -2.53 3.32 8.99
N SER A 20 -3.32 2.84 9.95
CA SER A 20 -3.83 3.67 11.05
C SER A 20 -2.71 4.38 11.84
N LYS A 21 -1.54 3.74 11.94
CA LYS A 21 -0.36 4.25 12.65
C LYS A 21 0.52 5.15 11.78
N TYR A 22 0.69 4.79 10.49
CA TYR A 22 1.76 5.33 9.65
C TYR A 22 1.28 6.03 8.36
N TYR A 23 -0.03 6.24 8.16
CA TYR A 23 -0.57 6.87 6.94
C TYR A 23 0.06 8.25 6.61
N LYS A 24 0.47 9.02 7.63
CA LYS A 24 1.09 10.34 7.48
C LYS A 24 2.41 10.29 6.69
N PHE A 25 3.10 9.14 6.68
CA PHE A 25 4.34 8.96 5.95
C PHE A 25 4.14 8.58 4.48
N LEU A 26 2.92 8.24 4.07
CA LEU A 26 2.59 7.96 2.68
C LEU A 26 2.40 9.25 1.87
N THR A 27 2.61 9.20 0.57
CA THR A 27 2.22 10.31 -0.32
C THR A 27 0.71 10.39 -0.45
N GLN A 28 0.17 11.51 -0.94
CA GLN A 28 -1.27 11.66 -1.14
C GLN A 28 -1.84 10.57 -2.06
N SER A 29 -1.18 10.27 -3.18
CA SER A 29 -1.62 9.23 -4.11
C SER A 29 -1.56 7.82 -3.50
N GLN A 30 -0.58 7.56 -2.61
CA GLN A 30 -0.49 6.28 -1.90
C GLN A 30 -1.63 6.11 -0.91
N ARG A 31 -1.94 7.17 -0.12
CA ARG A 31 -3.08 7.17 0.80
C ARG A 31 -4.40 6.97 0.08
N GLN A 32 -4.65 7.77 -0.95
CA GLN A 32 -5.91 7.71 -1.69
C GLN A 32 -6.15 6.34 -2.31
N VAL A 33 -5.13 5.74 -2.94
CA VAL A 33 -5.24 4.38 -3.49
C VAL A 33 -5.44 3.34 -2.38
N PHE A 34 -4.75 3.49 -1.24
CA PHE A 34 -4.90 2.60 -0.10
C PHE A 34 -6.32 2.62 0.47
N GLU A 35 -6.86 3.81 0.73
CA GLU A 35 -8.20 4.00 1.29
C GLU A 35 -9.28 3.44 0.36
N LEU A 36 -9.22 3.79 -0.93
CA LEU A 36 -10.16 3.27 -1.92
C LEU A 36 -10.10 1.74 -2.06
N TYR A 37 -8.93 1.14 -1.87
CA TYR A 37 -8.76 -0.32 -1.97
C TYR A 37 -9.23 -1.05 -0.71
N PHE A 38 -8.72 -0.65 0.46
CA PHE A 38 -8.91 -1.38 1.70
C PHE A 38 -10.15 -0.96 2.50
N LEU A 39 -10.55 0.31 2.42
CA LEU A 39 -11.67 0.85 3.19
C LEU A 39 -12.96 0.86 2.37
N GLU A 40 -12.86 1.24 1.10
CA GLU A 40 -14.02 1.29 0.20
C GLU A 40 -14.22 0.00 -0.61
N GLY A 41 -13.25 -0.92 -0.62
CA GLY A 41 -13.35 -2.21 -1.31
C GLY A 41 -13.33 -2.11 -2.85
N PHE A 42 -12.82 -1.01 -3.41
CA PHE A 42 -12.73 -0.86 -4.86
C PHE A 42 -11.58 -1.69 -5.45
N THR A 43 -11.82 -2.22 -6.66
CA THR A 43 -10.79 -2.91 -7.44
C THR A 43 -9.79 -1.91 -8.03
N ILE A 44 -8.56 -2.36 -8.32
CA ILE A 44 -7.52 -1.54 -8.96
C ILE A 44 -8.01 -0.84 -10.23
N SER A 45 -8.79 -1.55 -11.06
CA SER A 45 -9.37 -0.98 -12.28
C SER A 45 -10.32 0.18 -11.96
N LYS A 46 -11.23 -0.01 -10.99
CA LYS A 46 -12.18 1.03 -10.60
C LYS A 46 -11.48 2.23 -9.97
N ILE A 47 -10.45 2.00 -9.17
CA ILE A 47 -9.64 3.07 -8.57
C ILE A 47 -8.93 3.88 -9.66
N ALA A 48 -8.33 3.20 -10.64
CA ALA A 48 -7.65 3.86 -11.75
C ALA A 48 -8.59 4.82 -12.50
N ASP A 49 -9.84 4.39 -12.71
CA ASP A 49 -10.88 5.23 -13.32
C ASP A 49 -11.27 6.41 -12.41
N ILE A 50 -11.44 6.19 -11.09
CA ILE A 50 -11.82 7.23 -10.11
C ILE A 50 -10.77 8.34 -10.02
N ILE A 51 -9.48 7.96 -9.96
CA ILE A 51 -8.38 8.93 -9.76
C ILE A 51 -7.72 9.35 -11.07
N VAL A 52 -8.33 9.00 -12.21
CA VAL A 52 -7.92 9.37 -13.57
C VAL A 52 -6.43 9.05 -13.80
N THR A 53 -6.07 7.79 -13.57
CA THR A 53 -4.71 7.28 -13.78
C THR A 53 -4.73 5.90 -14.45
N THR A 54 -3.57 5.30 -14.69
CA THR A 54 -3.50 3.96 -15.30
C THR A 54 -3.62 2.87 -14.25
N ARG A 55 -4.11 1.69 -14.65
CA ARG A 55 -4.15 0.50 -13.77
C ARG A 55 -2.78 0.15 -13.22
N GLN A 56 -1.74 0.28 -14.05
CA GLN A 56 -0.36 0.03 -13.66
C GLN A 56 0.11 1.02 -12.58
N ALA A 57 -0.13 2.32 -12.78
CA ALA A 57 0.22 3.34 -11.80
C ALA A 57 -0.52 3.15 -10.47
N THR A 58 -1.80 2.76 -10.54
CA THR A 58 -2.62 2.45 -9.35
C THR A 58 -2.07 1.25 -8.60
N TYR A 59 -1.79 0.14 -9.30
CA TYR A 59 -1.19 -1.06 -8.71
C TYR A 59 0.16 -0.75 -8.06
N ASP A 60 1.03 -0.02 -8.74
CA ASP A 60 2.35 0.36 -8.22
C ASP A 60 2.23 1.29 -7.01
N SER A 61 1.24 2.20 -7.00
CA SER A 61 0.97 3.07 -5.85
C SER A 61 0.55 2.26 -4.63
N LEU A 62 -0.41 1.33 -4.77
CA LEU A 62 -0.85 0.45 -3.69
C LEU A 62 0.31 -0.39 -3.16
N LYS A 63 1.08 -0.98 -4.07
CA LYS A 63 2.24 -1.80 -3.73
C LYS A 63 3.29 -1.02 -2.94
N LYS A 64 3.64 0.18 -3.40
CA LYS A 64 4.59 1.06 -2.70
C LYS A 64 4.04 1.51 -1.34
N ALA A 65 2.74 1.72 -1.21
CA ALA A 65 2.11 2.02 0.08
C ALA A 65 2.31 0.86 1.06
N LYS A 66 1.96 -0.38 0.66
CA LYS A 66 2.17 -1.61 1.46
C LYS A 66 3.64 -1.78 1.86
N GLU A 67 4.56 -1.70 0.90
CA GLU A 67 6.01 -1.83 1.15
C GLU A 67 6.53 -0.75 2.10
N LYS A 68 6.03 0.49 2.00
CA LYS A 68 6.45 1.59 2.86
C LYS A 68 5.94 1.44 4.29
N LEU A 69 4.70 1.00 4.48
CA LEU A 69 4.13 0.71 5.80
C LEU A 69 4.93 -0.37 6.54
N ILE A 70 5.25 -1.48 5.85
CA ILE A 70 6.07 -2.57 6.41
C ILE A 70 7.44 -2.05 6.82
N LYS A 71 8.14 -1.31 5.94
CA LYS A 71 9.46 -0.77 6.25
C LYS A 71 9.47 0.17 7.47
N ILE A 72 8.42 0.98 7.61
CA ILE A 72 8.29 1.86 8.78
C ILE A 72 8.12 1.01 10.05
N PHE A 73 7.26 -0.01 10.00
CA PHE A 73 7.08 -0.93 11.11
C PHE A 73 8.38 -1.65 11.50
N GLU A 74 9.07 -2.28 10.55
CA GLU A 74 10.35 -2.97 10.77
C GLU A 74 11.39 -2.05 11.42
N LYS A 75 11.47 -0.80 10.96
CA LYS A 75 12.36 0.21 11.53
C LYS A 75 11.99 0.62 12.96
N MET A 76 10.70 0.72 13.27
CA MET A 76 10.22 1.13 14.59
C MET A 76 10.37 0.01 15.64
N GLU A 77 10.26 -1.26 15.22
CA GLU A 77 10.45 -2.43 16.07
C GLU A 77 11.91 -2.90 16.19
N GLY A 78 12.85 -2.22 15.50
CA GLY A 78 14.27 -2.55 15.53
C GLY A 78 14.64 -3.84 14.79
N MET A 79 13.86 -4.23 13.77
CA MET A 79 14.08 -5.41 12.93
C MET A 79 14.88 -5.08 11.64
N GLU A 80 15.88 -4.20 11.71
CA GLU A 80 16.74 -3.81 10.56
C GLU A 80 17.93 -4.76 10.33
#